data_AF-A0A5C7QSZ9-F1
#
_entry.id   AF-A0A5C7QSZ9-F1
#
_cell.length_a   1.000
_cell.length_b   1.000
_cell.length_c   1.000
_cell.angle_alpha   90.00
_cell.angle_beta   90.00
_cell.angle_gamma   90.00
#
_symmetry.space_group_name_H-M   'P 1'
#
loop_
_entity.id
_entity.type
_entity.pdbx_description
1 polymer ?
#
loop_
_entity_poly.entity_id
_entity_poly.type
_entity_poly.pdbx_seq_one_letter_code
_entity_poly.pdbx_strand_id
1 'polypeptide(L)'
;MSKESIGFRIESEKRAALDQLSQAMQCDRSTLINEAIDAYLELHYWQLELITQRLANANAGELGTEHSEVFANLRKRLQSKLN
;
A
#
# COMPACT_ATOMS: atom_id res chain seq x y z
N MET A 1 -3.66 -24.52 2.78
CA MET A 1 -3.90 -23.75 1.55
C MET A 1 -3.24 -24.48 0.40
N SER A 2 -3.97 -24.75 -0.69
CA SER A 2 -3.41 -25.35 -1.91
C SER A 2 -2.52 -24.34 -2.63
N LYS A 3 -1.34 -24.78 -3.10
CA LYS A 3 -0.46 -23.95 -3.93
C LYS A 3 -0.85 -24.14 -5.40
N GLU A 4 -1.09 -23.04 -6.09
CA GLU A 4 -1.35 -23.03 -7.54
C GLU A 4 -0.13 -22.49 -8.28
N SER A 5 0.13 -23.00 -9.49
CA SER A 5 1.23 -22.53 -10.34
C SER A 5 0.74 -21.47 -11.31
N ILE A 6 1.41 -20.32 -11.33
CA ILE A 6 1.09 -19.21 -12.22
C ILE A 6 2.25 -18.97 -13.18
N GLY A 7 1.97 -19.00 -14.48
CA GLY A 7 2.92 -18.58 -15.51
C GLY A 7 2.85 -17.07 -15.69
N PHE A 8 3.97 -16.37 -15.54
CA PHE A 8 4.05 -14.92 -15.72
C PHE A 8 5.21 -14.55 -16.64
N ARG A 9 5.06 -13.43 -17.36
CA ARG A 9 6.09 -12.90 -18.26
C ARG A 9 6.76 -11.71 -17.60
N ILE A 10 8.08 -11.72 -17.60
CA ILE A 10 8.92 -10.60 -17.15
C ILE A 10 10.08 -10.40 -18.12
N GLU A 11 10.63 -9.19 -18.09
CA GLU A 11 11.88 -8.89 -18.77
C GLU A 11 13.01 -9.78 -18.22
N SER A 12 13.90 -10.20 -19.12
CA SER A 12 15.03 -11.08 -18.78
C SER A 12 15.96 -10.47 -17.73
N GLU A 13 16.16 -9.14 -17.78
CA GLU A 13 16.96 -8.41 -16.81
C GLU A 13 16.36 -8.49 -15.40
N LYS A 14 15.05 -8.27 -15.26
CA LYS A 14 14.35 -8.41 -13.97
C LYS A 14 14.42 -9.83 -13.43
N ARG A 15 14.35 -10.84 -14.30
CA ARG A 15 14.54 -12.24 -13.90
C ARG A 15 15.93 -12.47 -13.31
N ALA A 16 16.97 -11.96 -13.98
CA ALA A 16 18.34 -12.09 -13.51
C ALA A 16 18.56 -11.37 -12.16
N ALA A 17 17.97 -10.19 -11.99
CA ALA A 17 18.02 -9.46 -10.72
C ALA A 17 17.33 -10.23 -9.57
N LEU A 18 16.15 -10.82 -9.83
CA LEU A 18 15.47 -11.67 -8.85
C LEU A 18 16.30 -12.90 -8.48
N ASP A 19 16.99 -13.51 -9.44
CA ASP A 19 17.87 -14.67 -9.20
C ASP A 19 19.06 -14.32 -8.31
N GLN A 20 19.69 -13.17 -8.55
CA GLN A 20 20.78 -12.68 -7.71
C GLN A 20 20.29 -12.36 -6.29
N LEU A 21 19.13 -11.72 -6.19
CA LEU A 21 18.54 -11.37 -4.90
C LEU A 21 18.17 -12.62 -4.10
N SER A 22 17.54 -13.61 -4.74
CA SER A 22 17.17 -14.86 -4.06
C SER A 22 18.40 -15.63 -3.58
N GLN A 23 19.48 -15.63 -4.36
CA GLN A 23 20.76 -16.22 -3.95
C GLN A 23 21.36 -15.50 -2.73
N ALA A 24 21.37 -14.16 -2.73
CA ALA A 24 21.88 -13.37 -1.62
C ALA A 24 21.08 -13.57 -0.32
N MET A 25 19.76 -13.73 -0.46
CA MET A 25 18.83 -13.96 0.66
C MET A 25 18.74 -15.44 1.08
N GLN A 26 19.41 -16.35 0.37
CA GLN A 26 19.35 -17.80 0.58
C GLN A 26 17.92 -18.36 0.53
N CYS A 27 17.06 -17.76 -0.28
CA CYS A 27 15.68 -18.18 -0.49
C CYS A 27 15.46 -18.61 -1.94
N ASP A 28 14.38 -19.35 -2.20
CA ASP A 28 14.00 -19.68 -3.56
C ASP A 28 13.24 -18.52 -4.22
N ARG A 29 13.29 -18.48 -5.55
CA ARG A 29 12.62 -17.45 -6.35
C ARG A 29 11.11 -17.37 -6.04
N SER A 30 10.47 -18.50 -5.73
CA SER A 30 9.02 -18.53 -5.48
C SER A 30 8.70 -17.85 -4.16
N THR A 31 9.51 -18.06 -3.11
CA THR A 31 9.36 -17.34 -1.84
C THR A 31 9.50 -15.84 -2.03
N LEU A 32 10.55 -15.38 -2.73
CA LEU A 32 10.76 -13.96 -3.01
C LEU A 32 9.61 -13.33 -3.81
N ILE A 33 9.09 -14.05 -4.81
CA ILE A 33 7.94 -13.59 -5.61
C ILE A 33 6.67 -13.52 -4.77
N ASN A 34 6.41 -14.51 -3.92
CA ASN A 34 5.24 -14.50 -3.03
C ASN A 34 5.32 -13.33 -2.04
N GLU A 35 6.47 -13.10 -1.41
CA GLU A 35 6.67 -11.95 -0.51
C GLU A 35 6.44 -10.61 -1.24
N ALA A 36 6.92 -10.47 -2.47
CA ALA A 36 6.70 -9.28 -3.28
C ALA A 36 5.21 -9.08 -3.62
N ILE A 37 4.49 -10.17 -3.93
CA ILE A 37 3.05 -10.15 -4.19
C ILE A 37 2.30 -9.76 -2.91
N ASP A 38 2.63 -10.36 -1.77
CA ASP A 38 2.00 -10.06 -0.48
C ASP A 38 2.19 -8.59 -0.11
N ALA A 39 3.40 -8.06 -0.24
CA ALA A 39 3.68 -6.65 0.01
C ALA A 39 2.91 -5.72 -0.94
N TYR A 40 2.79 -6.09 -2.22
CA TYR A 40 2.02 -5.31 -3.19
C TYR A 40 0.52 -5.34 -2.88
N LEU A 41 -0.01 -6.51 -2.52
CA LEU A 41 -1.40 -6.69 -2.12
C LEU A 41 -1.70 -5.93 -0.83
N GLU A 42 -0.86 -6.03 0.19
CA GLU A 42 -1.03 -5.30 1.46
C GLU A 42 -1.06 -3.78 1.23
N LEU A 43 -0.13 -3.27 0.43
CA LEU A 43 -0.07 -1.86 0.05
C LEU A 43 -1.39 -1.37 -0.57
N HIS A 44 -1.98 -2.18 -1.45
CA HIS A 44 -3.21 -1.82 -2.15
C HIS A 44 -4.48 -2.15 -1.37
N TYR A 45 -4.50 -3.19 -0.56
CA TYR A 45 -5.66 -3.56 0.25
C TYR A 45 -6.00 -2.46 1.26
N TRP A 46 -5.00 -1.92 1.96
CA TRP A 46 -5.23 -0.78 2.85
C TRP A 46 -5.83 0.41 2.11
N GLN A 47 -5.36 0.70 0.90
CA GLN A 47 -5.89 1.80 0.08
C GLN A 47 -7.34 1.53 -0.36
N LEU A 48 -7.63 0.33 -0.83
CA LEU A 48 -8.96 -0.05 -1.30
C LEU A 48 -9.98 -0.12 -0.17
N GLU A 49 -9.60 -0.67 0.99
CA GLU A 49 -10.43 -0.71 2.18
C GLU A 49 -10.75 0.70 2.68
N LEU A 50 -9.73 1.57 2.76
CA LEU A 50 -9.92 2.97 3.16
C LEU A 50 -10.81 3.74 2.18
N ILE A 51 -10.65 3.53 0.86
CA ILE A 51 -11.51 4.15 -0.16
C ILE A 51 -12.94 3.66 -0.01
N THR A 52 -13.15 2.36 0.14
CA THR A 52 -14.48 1.76 0.27
C THR A 52 -15.17 2.25 1.53
N GLN A 53 -14.47 2.29 2.66
CA GLN A 53 -14.98 2.80 3.93
C GLN A 53 -15.35 4.28 3.81
N ARG A 54 -14.49 5.11 3.23
CA ARG A 54 -14.76 6.55 3.05
C ARG A 54 -15.93 6.82 2.11
N LEU A 55 -16.07 6.02 1.05
CA LEU A 55 -17.23 6.09 0.16
C LEU A 55 -18.52 5.70 0.89
N ALA A 56 -18.49 4.63 1.70
CA ALA A 56 -19.64 4.22 2.51
C ALA A 56 -20.05 5.32 3.50
N ASN A 57 -19.08 5.94 4.19
CA ASN A 57 -19.33 7.04 5.12
C ASN A 57 -19.90 8.29 4.44
N ALA A 58 -19.34 8.67 3.29
CA ALA A 58 -19.85 9.78 2.49
C ALA A 58 -21.29 9.51 2.00
N ASN A 59 -21.58 8.29 1.54
CA ASN A 59 -22.92 7.87 1.13
C ASN A 59 -23.91 7.81 2.29
N ALA A 60 -23.44 7.47 3.51
CA ALA A 60 -24.24 7.48 4.73
C ALA A 60 -24.52 8.92 5.25
N GLY A 61 -24.02 9.95 4.57
CA GLY A 61 -24.22 11.35 4.96
C GLY A 61 -23.36 11.77 6.16
N GLU A 62 -22.28 11.05 6.44
CA GLU A 62 -21.33 11.47 7.47
C GLU A 62 -20.68 12.80 7.02
N LEU A 63 -21.02 13.88 7.72
CA LEU A 63 -20.51 15.21 7.41
C LEU A 63 -19.01 15.26 7.69
N GLY A 64 -18.22 15.59 6.67
CA GLY A 64 -16.81 15.90 6.84
C GLY A 64 -16.59 17.12 7.72
N THR A 65 -15.34 17.32 8.18
CA THR A 65 -14.99 18.51 8.96
C THR A 65 -15.28 19.79 8.18
N GLU A 66 -16.01 20.72 8.82
CA GLU A 66 -16.34 22.01 8.24
C GLU A 66 -15.08 22.80 7.87
N HIS A 67 -15.16 23.55 6.78
CA HIS A 67 -14.02 24.28 6.22
C HIS A 67 -13.39 25.21 7.28
N SER A 68 -14.22 25.91 8.05
CA SER A 68 -13.77 26.83 9.11
C SER A 68 -12.92 26.13 10.18
N GLU A 69 -13.28 24.90 10.56
CA GLU A 69 -12.60 24.09 11.56
C GLU A 69 -11.25 23.56 11.04
N VAL A 70 -11.19 23.16 9.77
CA VAL A 70 -9.92 22.78 9.10
C VAL A 70 -8.90 23.92 9.17
N PHE A 71 -9.31 25.15 8.80
CA PHE A 71 -8.41 26.31 8.82
C PHE A 71 -8.03 26.74 10.23
N ALA A 72 -8.93 26.59 11.21
CA ALA A 72 -8.61 26.86 12.61
C ALA A 72 -7.52 25.90 13.13
N ASN A 73 -7.64 24.60 12.84
CA ASN A 73 -6.65 23.60 13.24
C ASN A 73 -5.31 23.77 12.50
N LEU A 74 -5.34 24.12 11.22
CA LEU A 74 -4.13 24.42 10.45
C LEU A 74 -3.38 25.63 11.04
N ARG A 75 -4.08 26.71 11.37
CA ARG A 75 -3.49 27.90 12.00
C ARG A 75 -2.83 27.58 13.34
N LYS A 76 -3.48 26.77 14.19
CA LYS A 76 -2.90 26.31 15.47
C LYS A 76 -1.59 25.54 15.27
N ARG A 77 -1.53 24.63 14.29
CA ARG A 77 -0.31 23.85 13.98
C ARG A 77 0.82 24.71 13.41
N LEU A 78 0.49 25.75 12.65
CA LEU A 78 1.49 26.70 12.14
C LEU A 78 2.06 27.55 13.28
N GLN A 79 1.21 28.03 14.18
CA GLN A 79 1.66 28.80 15.35
C GLN A 79 2.52 27.97 16.31
N SER A 80 2.20 26.69 16.52
CA SER A 80 3.01 25.81 17.38
C SER A 80 4.38 25.45 16.80
N LYS A 81 4.61 25.69 15.50
CA LYS A 81 5.91 25.47 14.84
C LYS A 81 6.74 26.75 14.71
N LEU A 82 6.12 27.92 14.94
CA LEU A 82 6.78 29.22 14.93
C LEU A 82 7.24 29.69 16.32
N ASN A 83 6.72 29.09 17.39
CA ASN A 83 7.24 29.18 18.75
C ASN A 83 8.22 28.05 19.03
#